data_AF-A0ABD5SKH2-F1
#
_entry.id   AF-A0ABD5SKH2-F1
#
_cell.length_a   1.000
_cell.length_b   1.000
_cell.length_c   1.000
_cell.angle_alpha   90.00
_cell.angle_beta   90.00
_cell.angle_gamma   90.00
#
_symmetry.space_group_name_H-M   'P 1'
#
loop_
_entity.id
_entity.type
_entity.pdbx_description
1 polymer ?
#
loop_
_entity_poly.entity_id
_entity_poly.type
_entity_poly.pdbx_seq_one_letter_code
_entity_poly.pdbx_strand_id
1 'polypeptide(L)'
;MINANRPQPTAEEAAQLTEYLGADDSVVDEELTLSALKSGITGEINDEFASMGEAIRNDLEGSLDAELLTAALSDLEAEIDRLSAVREAGIPDGKREPEQLYRELVEPGWRLYDHLVDVGFFESVDENAVRFSAEHIRNTGYGLVEANPLTSELETIGFDEGEQLSLIADLLNNDRELARWVPTKEIPADVEFNVDFVPPLHQRAAGGTLLWIQTLDVHLWQKRVLITDEILDDGYWDVKGMLGGLYLLGRAAREIASETERTLTDGQLMAALTASAAIMIINQQKICQDVFYITEEMRAEPEAR
;
A
#
# COMPACT_ATOMS: atom_id res chain seq x y z
N MET A 1 -2.99 -20.58 13.27
CA MET A 1 -1.96 -19.81 13.99
C MET A 1 -1.22 -19.03 12.91
N ILE A 2 -1.58 -17.77 12.68
CA ILE A 2 -0.95 -16.92 11.66
C ILE A 2 0.43 -16.54 12.21
N ASN A 3 1.49 -17.23 11.80
CA ASN A 3 2.83 -16.96 12.35
C ASN A 3 3.99 -17.43 11.45
N ALA A 4 3.75 -18.29 10.45
CA ALA A 4 4.86 -18.87 9.69
C ALA A 4 5.63 -17.81 8.88
N ASN A 5 4.92 -16.82 8.31
CA ASN A 5 5.48 -15.84 7.37
C ASN A 5 5.13 -14.39 7.74
N ARG A 6 5.06 -14.05 9.04
CA ARG A 6 4.81 -12.65 9.43
C ARG A 6 5.91 -11.74 8.86
N PRO A 7 5.57 -10.67 8.10
CA PRO A 7 6.56 -9.75 7.55
C PRO A 7 7.36 -9.11 8.67
N GLN A 8 8.67 -9.28 8.60
CA GLN A 8 9.65 -8.62 9.45
C GLN A 8 10.85 -8.29 8.57
N PRO A 9 11.46 -7.11 8.71
CA PRO A 9 12.67 -6.79 7.96
C PRO A 9 13.76 -7.80 8.30
N THR A 10 14.33 -8.41 7.27
CA THR A 10 15.54 -9.23 7.40
C THR A 10 16.73 -8.36 7.82
N ALA A 11 17.80 -8.97 8.33
CA ALA A 11 19.00 -8.23 8.71
C ALA A 11 19.62 -7.45 7.52
N GLU A 12 19.50 -7.99 6.30
CA GLU A 12 19.94 -7.32 5.09
C GLU A 12 19.06 -6.11 4.76
N GLU A 13 17.74 -6.26 4.84
CA GLU A 13 16.79 -5.16 4.62
C GLU A 13 16.93 -4.07 5.69
N ALA A 14 17.16 -4.43 6.95
CA ALA A 14 17.42 -3.50 8.04
C ALA A 14 18.71 -2.69 7.82
N ALA A 15 19.77 -3.34 7.33
CA ALA A 15 21.02 -2.66 6.98
C ALA A 15 20.83 -1.71 5.80
N GLN A 16 20.12 -2.14 4.75
CA GLN A 16 19.78 -1.30 3.60
C GLN A 16 18.92 -0.11 3.99
N LEU A 17 17.92 -0.30 4.85
CA LEU A 17 17.06 0.76 5.38
C LEU A 17 17.88 1.85 6.08
N THR A 18 18.82 1.43 6.95
CA THR A 18 19.72 2.33 7.68
C THR A 18 20.63 3.10 6.73
N GLU A 19 21.22 2.42 5.74
CA GLU A 19 22.08 3.05 4.73
C GLU A 19 21.31 4.06 3.87
N TYR A 20 20.15 3.68 3.33
CA TYR A 20 19.35 4.54 2.46
C TYR A 20 18.81 5.78 3.15
N LEU A 21 18.44 5.65 4.42
CA LEU A 21 17.96 6.77 5.23
C LEU A 21 19.13 7.57 5.85
N GLY A 22 20.37 7.15 5.67
CA GLY A 22 21.53 7.83 6.25
C GLY A 22 21.46 7.89 7.77
N ALA A 23 20.93 6.83 8.39
CA ALA A 23 20.92 6.67 9.83
C ALA A 23 22.32 6.23 10.33
N ASP A 24 22.68 6.65 11.53
CA ASP A 24 23.98 6.34 12.15
C ASP A 24 24.19 4.82 12.27
N ASP A 25 25.40 4.33 11.97
CA ASP A 25 25.77 2.90 12.02
C ASP A 25 25.44 2.26 13.40
N SER A 26 25.37 3.07 14.46
CA SER A 26 24.97 2.62 15.80
C SER A 26 23.52 2.12 15.93
N VAL A 27 22.65 2.40 14.94
CA VAL A 27 21.27 1.89 14.87
C VAL A 27 21.22 0.42 14.44
N VAL A 28 22.27 -0.09 13.80
CA VAL A 28 22.33 -1.47 13.25
C VAL A 28 22.74 -2.51 14.31
N ASP A 29 23.41 -2.08 15.38
CA ASP A 29 23.90 -2.96 16.47
C ASP A 29 22.84 -3.28 17.54
N GLU A 30 21.69 -2.57 17.55
CA GLU A 30 20.53 -2.81 18.40
C GLU A 30 19.31 -3.29 17.56
N GLU A 31 18.29 -3.86 18.22
CA GLU A 31 17.04 -4.25 17.54
C GLU A 31 16.42 -3.02 16.84
N LEU A 32 16.33 -3.07 15.51
CA LEU A 32 15.86 -1.95 14.70
C LEU A 32 14.41 -1.62 15.06
N THR A 33 14.18 -0.39 15.55
CA THR A 33 12.85 0.15 15.88
C THR A 33 12.57 1.41 15.08
N LEU A 34 11.30 1.77 14.90
CA LEU A 34 10.92 3.05 14.27
C LEU A 34 11.45 4.24 15.08
N SER A 35 11.47 4.11 16.40
CA SER A 35 12.02 5.13 17.30
C SER A 35 13.53 5.32 17.12
N ALA A 36 14.27 4.23 16.92
CA ALA A 36 15.71 4.29 16.64
C ALA A 36 15.98 4.91 15.27
N LEU A 37 15.24 4.51 14.23
CA LEU A 37 15.33 5.13 12.90
C LEU A 37 15.04 6.63 12.97
N LYS A 38 13.94 7.01 13.59
CA LYS A 38 13.57 8.42 13.73
C LYS A 38 14.65 9.26 14.43
N SER A 39 15.33 8.68 15.43
CA SER A 39 16.38 9.38 16.17
C SER A 39 17.71 9.43 15.41
N GLY A 40 17.96 8.46 14.53
CA GLY A 40 19.21 8.31 13.78
C GLY A 40 19.23 8.98 12.42
N ILE A 41 18.06 9.24 11.83
CA ILE A 41 17.94 9.88 10.51
C ILE A 41 18.42 11.33 10.55
N THR A 42 19.29 11.68 9.60
CA THR A 42 19.82 13.03 9.42
C THR A 42 19.33 13.72 8.14
N GLY A 43 18.50 13.03 7.35
CA GLY A 43 17.93 13.55 6.11
C GLY A 43 16.72 14.44 6.35
N GLU A 44 16.44 15.29 5.38
CA GLU A 44 15.27 16.19 5.37
C GLU A 44 14.51 16.01 4.06
N ILE A 45 13.19 16.20 4.09
CA ILE A 45 12.35 16.25 2.89
C ILE A 45 12.76 17.50 2.09
N ASN A 46 13.10 17.33 0.82
CA ASN A 46 13.50 18.46 -0.02
C ASN A 46 12.31 19.37 -0.40
N ASP A 47 12.59 20.64 -0.69
CA ASP A 47 11.57 21.65 -1.01
C ASP A 47 10.76 21.31 -2.28
N GLU A 48 11.41 20.67 -3.26
CA GLU A 48 10.74 20.26 -4.50
C GLU A 48 9.63 19.23 -4.23
N PHE A 49 9.91 18.22 -3.40
CA PHE A 49 8.95 17.20 -2.99
C PHE A 49 7.81 17.79 -2.15
N ALA A 50 8.11 18.73 -1.25
CA ALA A 50 7.09 19.44 -0.51
C ALA A 50 6.19 20.29 -1.43
N SER A 51 6.76 20.95 -2.43
CA SER A 51 6.00 21.78 -3.38
C SER A 51 5.00 20.97 -4.22
N MET A 52 5.29 19.69 -4.50
CA MET A 52 4.35 18.79 -5.17
C MET A 52 3.13 18.51 -4.29
N GLY A 53 3.34 18.24 -3.00
CA GLY A 53 2.26 18.07 -2.03
C GLY A 53 1.39 19.32 -1.87
N GLU A 54 2.02 20.49 -1.84
CA GLU A 54 1.32 21.78 -1.80
C GLU A 54 0.45 21.98 -3.05
N ALA A 55 1.00 21.70 -4.24
CA ALA A 55 0.28 21.84 -5.50
C ALA A 55 -0.96 20.93 -5.55
N ILE A 56 -0.81 19.66 -5.15
CA ILE A 56 -1.92 18.69 -5.06
C ILE A 56 -2.98 19.18 -4.08
N ARG A 57 -2.55 19.65 -2.89
CA ARG A 57 -3.48 20.14 -1.87
C ARG A 57 -4.29 21.33 -2.38
N ASN A 58 -3.62 22.30 -3.01
CA ASN A 58 -4.27 23.51 -3.53
C ASN A 58 -5.24 23.20 -4.68
N ASP A 59 -4.94 22.22 -5.52
CA ASP A 59 -5.80 21.84 -6.65
C ASP A 59 -7.10 21.15 -6.19
N LEU A 60 -7.02 20.39 -5.09
CA LEU A 60 -8.13 19.59 -4.58
C LEU A 60 -8.88 20.23 -3.40
N GLU A 61 -8.42 21.38 -2.91
CA GLU A 61 -9.03 22.11 -1.80
C GLU A 61 -10.52 22.39 -2.07
N GLY A 62 -11.38 22.03 -1.12
CA GLY A 62 -12.83 22.21 -1.22
C GLY A 62 -13.57 21.26 -2.19
N SER A 63 -12.87 20.36 -2.87
CA SER A 63 -13.48 19.40 -3.81
C SER A 63 -13.80 18.05 -3.18
N LEU A 64 -13.07 17.67 -2.12
CA LEU A 64 -13.20 16.38 -1.44
C LEU A 64 -14.31 16.40 -0.36
N ASP A 65 -15.08 15.32 -0.27
CA ASP A 65 -16.10 15.12 0.76
C ASP A 65 -15.47 14.50 2.01
N ALA A 66 -15.15 15.34 2.99
CA ALA A 66 -14.53 14.92 4.24
C ALA A 66 -15.40 13.92 5.03
N GLU A 67 -16.74 14.06 5.01
CA GLU A 67 -17.63 13.16 5.74
C GLU A 67 -17.63 11.77 5.12
N LEU A 68 -17.71 11.69 3.79
CA LEU A 68 -17.60 10.43 3.04
C LEU A 68 -16.26 9.76 3.29
N LEU A 69 -15.16 10.50 3.19
CA LEU A 69 -13.81 9.98 3.41
C LEU A 69 -13.65 9.44 4.84
N THR A 70 -14.13 10.17 5.85
CA THR A 70 -14.10 9.70 7.24
C THR A 70 -14.93 8.43 7.45
N ALA A 71 -16.14 8.36 6.88
CA ALA A 71 -16.97 7.17 6.97
C ALA A 71 -16.32 5.97 6.27
N ALA A 72 -15.80 6.15 5.05
CA ALA A 72 -15.14 5.09 4.29
C ALA A 72 -13.87 4.58 5.00
N LEU A 73 -13.07 5.48 5.61
CA LEU A 73 -11.90 5.10 6.40
C LEU A 73 -12.27 4.30 7.65
N SER A 74 -13.32 4.71 8.37
CA SER A 74 -13.80 3.97 9.55
C SER A 74 -14.33 2.58 9.20
N ASP A 75 -15.02 2.46 8.07
CA ASP A 75 -15.48 1.15 7.58
C ASP A 75 -14.29 0.29 7.11
N LEU A 76 -13.29 0.90 6.46
CA LEU A 76 -12.08 0.20 6.02
C LEU A 76 -11.25 -0.33 7.20
N GLU A 77 -11.13 0.45 8.28
CA GLU A 77 -10.52 0.00 9.54
C GLU A 77 -11.20 -1.26 10.08
N ALA A 78 -12.53 -1.27 10.13
CA ALA A 78 -13.29 -2.44 10.57
C ALA A 78 -13.09 -3.68 9.66
N GLU A 79 -12.94 -3.48 8.35
CA GLU A 79 -12.64 -4.56 7.42
C GLU A 79 -11.20 -5.08 7.57
N ILE A 80 -10.22 -4.21 7.82
CA ILE A 80 -8.84 -4.61 8.11
C ILE A 80 -8.79 -5.46 9.39
N ASP A 81 -9.51 -5.07 10.44
CA ASP A 81 -9.62 -5.86 11.68
C ASP A 81 -10.22 -7.25 11.42
N ARG A 82 -11.20 -7.34 10.51
CA ARG A 82 -11.86 -8.60 10.10
C ARG A 82 -10.95 -9.51 9.29
N LEU A 83 -9.86 -9.01 8.71
CA LEU A 83 -9.00 -9.77 7.81
C LEU A 83 -8.46 -11.08 8.44
N SER A 84 -8.15 -11.05 9.74
CA SER A 84 -7.71 -12.25 10.47
C SER A 84 -8.78 -13.35 10.48
N ALA A 85 -10.05 -12.98 10.66
CA ALA A 85 -11.17 -13.91 10.59
C ALA A 85 -11.40 -14.45 9.16
N VAL A 86 -11.19 -13.62 8.13
CA VAL A 86 -11.22 -14.06 6.72
C VAL A 86 -10.13 -15.11 6.47
N ARG A 87 -8.91 -14.87 6.97
CA ARG A 87 -7.82 -15.86 6.89
C ARG A 87 -8.15 -17.15 7.64
N GLU A 88 -8.76 -17.08 8.81
CA GLU A 88 -9.15 -18.26 9.60
C GLU A 88 -10.24 -19.10 8.93
N ALA A 89 -11.15 -18.47 8.16
CA ALA A 89 -12.14 -19.19 7.36
C ALA A 89 -11.50 -20.02 6.24
N GLY A 90 -10.28 -19.69 5.81
CA GLY A 90 -9.51 -20.43 4.83
C GLY A 90 -10.03 -20.21 3.40
N ILE A 91 -10.20 -21.29 2.64
CA ILE A 91 -10.69 -21.22 1.26
C ILE A 91 -12.20 -20.97 1.31
N PRO A 92 -12.73 -19.92 0.63
CA PRO A 92 -14.17 -19.64 0.61
C PRO A 92 -14.98 -20.84 0.13
N ASP A 93 -16.01 -21.19 0.90
CA ASP A 93 -16.88 -22.33 0.59
C ASP A 93 -17.87 -22.00 -0.53
N GLY A 94 -18.46 -23.02 -1.17
CA GLY A 94 -19.43 -22.77 -2.22
C GLY A 94 -19.75 -23.96 -3.11
N LYS A 95 -21.02 -24.13 -3.48
CA LYS A 95 -21.48 -25.19 -4.40
C LYS A 95 -21.52 -24.75 -5.87
N ARG A 96 -21.76 -23.47 -6.12
CA ARG A 96 -21.92 -22.88 -7.47
C ARG A 96 -21.04 -21.65 -7.63
N GLU A 97 -20.99 -20.85 -6.58
CA GLU A 97 -20.16 -19.66 -6.45
C GLU A 97 -19.57 -19.66 -5.03
N PRO A 98 -18.38 -19.07 -4.85
CA PRO A 98 -17.77 -18.92 -3.53
C PRO A 98 -18.54 -17.92 -2.66
N GLU A 99 -18.42 -18.09 -1.35
CA GLU A 99 -18.67 -17.03 -0.37
C GLU A 99 -17.81 -15.80 -0.67
N GLN A 100 -18.30 -14.62 -0.29
CA GLN A 100 -17.74 -13.32 -0.69
C GLN A 100 -16.85 -12.73 0.41
N LEU A 101 -15.94 -13.54 0.96
CA LEU A 101 -15.17 -13.16 2.15
C LEU A 101 -14.23 -11.98 1.85
N TYR A 102 -13.42 -12.09 0.79
CA TYR A 102 -12.46 -11.05 0.39
C TYR A 102 -13.13 -9.89 -0.35
N ARG A 103 -14.17 -10.15 -1.13
CA ARG A 103 -14.93 -9.08 -1.80
C ARG A 103 -15.55 -8.10 -0.81
N GLU A 104 -16.08 -8.59 0.31
CA GLU A 104 -16.66 -7.73 1.34
C GLU A 104 -15.61 -6.78 1.96
N LEU A 105 -14.34 -7.21 2.07
CA LEU A 105 -13.26 -6.38 2.65
C LEU A 105 -13.02 -5.08 1.87
N VAL A 106 -13.31 -5.06 0.57
CA VAL A 106 -12.99 -3.92 -0.31
C VAL A 106 -14.18 -3.03 -0.63
N GLU A 107 -15.39 -3.33 -0.14
CA GLU A 107 -16.56 -2.49 -0.38
C GLU A 107 -16.37 -1.03 0.08
N PRO A 108 -15.81 -0.75 1.28
CA PRO A 108 -15.49 0.62 1.68
C PRO A 108 -14.45 1.28 0.77
N GLY A 109 -13.49 0.49 0.31
CA GLY A 109 -12.45 0.92 -0.61
C GLY A 109 -12.99 1.35 -1.97
N TRP A 110 -14.02 0.67 -2.50
CA TRP A 110 -14.72 1.09 -3.72
C TRP A 110 -15.44 2.42 -3.53
N ARG A 111 -16.11 2.65 -2.39
CA ARG A 111 -16.75 3.94 -2.11
C ARG A 111 -15.74 5.09 -2.10
N LEU A 112 -14.59 4.86 -1.47
CA LEU A 112 -13.49 5.81 -1.47
C LEU A 112 -12.96 6.05 -2.89
N TYR A 113 -12.66 4.98 -3.61
CA TYR A 113 -12.14 5.04 -4.97
C TYR A 113 -13.08 5.81 -5.92
N ASP A 114 -14.38 5.50 -5.92
CA ASP A 114 -15.37 6.14 -6.79
C ASP A 114 -15.46 7.64 -6.50
N HIS A 115 -15.43 8.04 -5.22
CA HIS A 115 -15.40 9.46 -4.87
C HIS A 115 -14.13 10.16 -5.39
N LEU A 116 -12.95 9.53 -5.22
CA LEU A 116 -11.68 10.09 -5.71
C LEU A 116 -11.66 10.21 -7.24
N VAL A 117 -12.24 9.25 -7.97
CA VAL A 117 -12.42 9.36 -9.42
C VAL A 117 -13.35 10.52 -9.76
N ASP A 118 -14.51 10.63 -9.11
CA ASP A 118 -15.54 11.61 -9.43
C ASP A 118 -15.06 13.07 -9.26
N VAL A 119 -14.17 13.32 -8.30
CA VAL A 119 -13.62 14.65 -8.03
C VAL A 119 -12.32 14.96 -8.78
N GLY A 120 -11.84 14.05 -9.63
CA GLY A 120 -10.60 14.24 -10.37
C GLY A 120 -9.33 14.18 -9.52
N PHE A 121 -9.39 13.51 -8.36
CA PHE A 121 -8.28 13.39 -7.43
C PHE A 121 -7.06 12.77 -8.10
N PHE A 122 -7.27 11.67 -8.82
CA PHE A 122 -6.17 10.91 -9.38
C PHE A 122 -5.45 11.65 -10.51
N GLU A 123 -6.20 12.38 -11.33
CA GLU A 123 -5.68 13.25 -12.38
C GLU A 123 -4.81 14.35 -11.78
N SER A 124 -5.32 15.04 -10.75
CA SER A 124 -4.57 16.07 -10.02
C SER A 124 -3.25 15.54 -9.46
N VAL A 125 -3.29 14.36 -8.81
CA VAL A 125 -2.09 13.73 -8.28
C VAL A 125 -1.12 13.34 -9.41
N ASP A 126 -1.60 12.79 -10.53
CA ASP A 126 -0.74 12.39 -11.66
C ASP A 126 -0.09 13.59 -12.37
N GLU A 127 -0.80 14.72 -12.44
CA GLU A 127 -0.31 15.98 -13.01
C GLU A 127 0.80 16.61 -12.17
N ASN A 128 0.75 16.48 -10.85
CA ASN A 128 1.70 17.11 -9.94
C ASN A 128 2.80 16.15 -9.44
N ALA A 129 2.50 14.86 -9.33
CA ALA A 129 3.47 13.84 -9.01
C ALA A 129 4.40 13.55 -10.20
N VAL A 130 5.49 12.89 -9.89
CA VAL A 130 6.59 12.56 -10.80
C VAL A 130 6.85 11.07 -10.66
N ARG A 131 7.47 10.47 -11.68
CA ARG A 131 7.86 9.06 -11.62
C ARG A 131 8.64 8.70 -10.35
N PHE A 132 8.48 7.47 -9.90
CA PHE A 132 9.30 6.93 -8.82
C PHE A 132 10.79 7.01 -9.22
N SER A 133 11.58 7.61 -8.34
CA SER A 133 13.03 7.71 -8.44
C SER A 133 13.63 7.36 -7.08
N ALA A 134 14.88 6.93 -7.04
CA ALA A 134 15.56 6.65 -5.77
C ALA A 134 15.50 7.85 -4.79
N GLU A 135 15.55 9.08 -5.31
CA GLU A 135 15.41 10.29 -4.50
C GLU A 135 13.98 10.47 -3.94
N HIS A 136 12.94 10.27 -4.76
CA HIS A 136 11.55 10.34 -4.27
C HIS A 136 11.24 9.25 -3.26
N ILE A 137 11.74 8.04 -3.48
CA ILE A 137 11.57 6.92 -2.57
C ILE A 137 12.26 7.20 -1.23
N ARG A 138 13.47 7.78 -1.26
CA ARG A 138 14.16 8.22 -0.04
C ARG A 138 13.40 9.35 0.69
N ASN A 139 12.95 10.39 -0.01
CA ASN A 139 12.13 11.46 0.59
C ASN A 139 10.82 10.93 1.19
N THR A 140 10.23 9.92 0.54
CA THR A 140 9.04 9.23 1.04
C THR A 140 9.34 8.48 2.34
N GLY A 141 10.46 7.74 2.38
CA GLY A 141 10.93 7.07 3.59
C GLY A 141 11.13 8.05 4.76
N TYR A 142 11.77 9.20 4.50
CA TYR A 142 11.90 10.26 5.50
C TYR A 142 10.55 10.79 5.98
N GLY A 143 9.66 11.13 5.06
CA GLY A 143 8.34 11.63 5.40
C GLY A 143 7.50 10.64 6.21
N LEU A 144 7.59 9.34 5.93
CA LEU A 144 6.92 8.31 6.72
C LEU A 144 7.47 8.18 8.13
N VAL A 145 8.80 8.12 8.30
CA VAL A 145 9.43 7.93 9.62
C VAL A 145 9.26 9.18 10.50
N GLU A 146 9.31 10.38 9.92
CA GLU A 146 9.12 11.61 10.68
C GLU A 146 7.65 11.88 11.04
N ALA A 147 6.72 11.47 10.18
CA ALA A 147 5.29 11.68 10.38
C ALA A 147 4.70 10.70 11.39
N ASN A 148 4.79 11.05 12.69
CA ASN A 148 4.07 10.36 13.76
C ASN A 148 2.59 10.09 13.44
N PRO A 149 1.83 11.02 12.81
CA PRO A 149 0.44 10.72 12.46
C PRO A 149 0.33 9.50 11.54
N LEU A 150 1.22 9.30 10.56
CA LEU A 150 1.12 8.19 9.62
C LEU A 150 1.45 6.84 10.26
N THR A 151 2.48 6.78 11.11
CA THR A 151 2.84 5.54 11.83
C THR A 151 1.82 5.16 12.89
N SER A 152 1.26 6.14 13.62
CA SER A 152 0.17 5.89 14.58
C SER A 152 -1.14 5.44 13.91
N GLU A 153 -1.42 5.93 12.70
CA GLU A 153 -2.59 5.50 11.93
C GLU A 153 -2.45 4.06 11.42
N LEU A 154 -1.26 3.63 11.00
CA LEU A 154 -0.98 2.23 10.68
C LEU A 154 -1.10 1.32 11.90
N GLU A 155 -0.63 1.77 13.07
CA GLU A 155 -0.80 1.04 14.33
C GLU A 155 -2.28 0.87 14.68
N THR A 156 -3.09 1.90 14.45
CA THR A 156 -4.54 1.89 14.74
C THR A 156 -5.27 0.83 13.94
N ILE A 157 -4.90 0.63 12.67
CA ILE A 157 -5.49 -0.42 11.81
C ILE A 157 -4.75 -1.78 11.95
N GLY A 158 -3.99 -1.96 13.02
CA GLY A 158 -3.41 -3.24 13.41
C GLY A 158 -2.06 -3.60 12.79
N PHE A 159 -1.32 -2.65 12.20
CA PHE A 159 0.08 -2.88 11.83
C PHE A 159 1.00 -2.65 13.02
N ASP A 160 1.68 -3.69 13.47
CA ASP A 160 2.69 -3.49 14.52
C ASP A 160 3.98 -2.88 13.97
N GLU A 161 4.90 -2.54 14.88
CA GLU A 161 6.15 -1.87 14.52
C GLU A 161 6.97 -2.66 13.49
N GLY A 162 7.05 -3.99 13.64
CA GLY A 162 7.80 -4.83 12.70
C GLY A 162 7.18 -4.86 11.31
N GLU A 163 5.84 -4.92 11.23
CA GLU A 163 5.11 -4.82 9.96
C GLU A 163 5.26 -3.44 9.31
N GLN A 164 5.22 -2.36 10.10
CA GLN A 164 5.48 -1.01 9.60
C GLN A 164 6.90 -0.85 9.06
N LEU A 165 7.91 -1.37 9.78
CA LEU A 165 9.29 -1.38 9.31
C LEU A 165 9.44 -2.19 8.02
N SER A 166 8.74 -3.33 7.91
CA SER A 166 8.73 -4.14 6.69
C SER A 166 8.15 -3.35 5.50
N LEU A 167 7.07 -2.58 5.68
CA LEU A 167 6.51 -1.75 4.62
C LEU A 167 7.48 -0.66 4.14
N ILE A 168 8.21 -0.03 5.07
CA ILE A 168 9.20 1.00 4.73
C ILE A 168 10.41 0.35 4.03
N ALA A 169 10.86 -0.81 4.51
CA ALA A 169 11.95 -1.55 3.88
C ALA A 169 11.58 -1.99 2.45
N ASP A 170 10.39 -2.56 2.27
CA ASP A 170 9.85 -2.93 0.96
C ASP A 170 9.85 -1.73 0.00
N LEU A 171 9.39 -0.57 0.47
CA LEU A 171 9.37 0.66 -0.33
C LEU A 171 10.77 1.05 -0.83
N LEU A 172 11.78 1.05 0.06
CA LEU A 172 13.13 1.46 -0.28
C LEU A 172 13.85 0.44 -1.17
N ASN A 173 13.58 -0.85 -0.98
CA ASN A 173 14.28 -1.92 -1.69
C ASN A 173 13.69 -2.25 -3.08
N ASN A 174 12.51 -1.70 -3.41
CA ASN A 174 11.83 -1.93 -4.68
C ASN A 174 11.89 -0.72 -5.63
N ASP A 175 12.80 0.23 -5.43
CA ASP A 175 12.92 1.46 -6.22
C ASP A 175 12.96 1.20 -7.75
N ARG A 176 13.70 0.18 -8.20
CA ARG A 176 13.84 -0.18 -9.62
C ARG A 176 12.57 -0.73 -10.23
N GLU A 177 11.81 -1.51 -9.48
CA GLU A 177 10.53 -2.07 -9.95
C GLU A 177 9.46 -0.98 -9.93
N LEU A 178 9.42 -0.15 -8.89
CA LEU A 178 8.56 1.03 -8.81
C LEU A 178 8.84 2.02 -9.95
N ALA A 179 10.10 2.21 -10.36
CA ALA A 179 10.45 3.09 -11.47
C ALA A 179 9.83 2.68 -12.83
N ARG A 180 9.30 1.46 -12.97
CA ARG A 180 8.53 1.02 -14.15
C ARG A 180 7.10 1.55 -14.16
N TRP A 181 6.60 1.96 -13.00
CA TRP A 181 5.31 2.61 -12.85
C TRP A 181 5.49 4.11 -13.03
N VAL A 182 5.04 4.60 -14.19
CA VAL A 182 5.18 6.01 -14.57
C VAL A 182 3.83 6.72 -14.54
N PRO A 183 3.78 8.01 -14.15
CA PRO A 183 2.62 8.87 -14.39
C PRO A 183 2.23 8.85 -15.86
N THR A 184 0.94 9.06 -16.14
CA THR A 184 0.38 8.96 -17.49
C THR A 184 1.05 9.94 -18.45
N LYS A 185 1.33 11.17 -17.97
CA LYS A 185 2.05 12.22 -18.72
C LYS A 185 3.48 11.84 -19.12
N GLU A 186 4.08 10.85 -18.46
CA GLU A 186 5.46 10.40 -18.73
C GLU A 186 5.50 9.14 -19.62
N ILE A 187 4.35 8.58 -20.01
CA ILE A 187 4.30 7.44 -20.93
C ILE A 187 4.74 7.89 -22.34
N PRO A 188 5.70 7.22 -22.98
CA PRO A 188 6.15 7.57 -24.32
C PRO A 188 5.01 7.54 -25.35
N ALA A 189 4.98 8.52 -26.26
CA ALA A 189 3.92 8.64 -27.26
C ALA A 189 3.95 7.55 -28.36
N ASP A 190 5.04 6.77 -28.44
CA ASP A 190 5.28 5.72 -29.45
C ASP A 190 4.89 4.31 -28.98
N VAL A 191 4.21 4.17 -27.84
CA VAL A 191 3.70 2.89 -27.36
C VAL A 191 2.56 2.35 -28.24
N GLU A 192 2.39 1.02 -28.28
CA GLU A 192 1.41 0.35 -29.15
C GLU A 192 -0.05 0.54 -28.73
N PHE A 193 -0.30 1.07 -27.53
CA PHE A 193 -1.64 1.31 -26.97
C PHE A 193 -1.96 2.81 -26.91
N ASN A 194 -3.24 3.16 -26.82
CA ASN A 194 -3.64 4.55 -26.64
C ASN A 194 -3.44 4.98 -25.18
N VAL A 195 -2.53 5.93 -24.96
CA VAL A 195 -2.21 6.49 -23.64
C VAL A 195 -3.43 7.17 -23.00
N ASP A 196 -4.34 7.72 -23.79
CA ASP A 196 -5.57 8.38 -23.29
C ASP A 196 -6.50 7.43 -22.52
N PHE A 197 -6.34 6.11 -22.68
CA PHE A 197 -7.11 5.10 -21.94
C PHE A 197 -6.34 4.50 -20.77
N VAL A 198 -5.12 4.98 -20.48
CA VAL A 198 -4.36 4.55 -19.31
C VAL A 198 -4.76 5.43 -18.13
N PRO A 199 -5.31 4.86 -17.05
CA PRO A 199 -5.65 5.65 -15.87
C PRO A 199 -4.37 6.21 -15.19
N PRO A 200 -4.47 7.35 -14.49
CA PRO A 200 -3.48 7.84 -13.53
C PRO A 200 -2.81 6.75 -12.68
N LEU A 201 -1.53 6.96 -12.33
CA LEU A 201 -0.75 5.96 -11.58
C LEU A 201 -1.43 5.55 -10.27
N HIS A 202 -1.86 6.53 -9.46
CA HIS A 202 -2.50 6.27 -8.17
C HIS A 202 -3.87 5.59 -8.35
N GLN A 203 -4.58 5.89 -9.43
CA GLN A 203 -5.83 5.21 -9.77
C GLN A 203 -5.60 3.75 -10.14
N ARG A 204 -4.54 3.45 -10.91
CA ARG A 204 -4.15 2.08 -11.23
C ARG A 204 -3.74 1.31 -9.98
N ALA A 205 -2.98 1.94 -9.08
CA ALA A 205 -2.60 1.33 -7.82
C ALA A 205 -3.83 1.01 -6.96
N ALA A 206 -4.71 1.99 -6.70
CA ALA A 206 -5.91 1.78 -5.89
C ALA A 206 -6.90 0.79 -6.52
N GLY A 207 -7.24 0.98 -7.80
CA GLY A 207 -8.17 0.11 -8.52
C GLY A 207 -7.64 -1.32 -8.66
N GLY A 208 -6.33 -1.47 -8.92
CA GLY A 208 -5.66 -2.77 -8.97
C GLY A 208 -5.76 -3.51 -7.64
N THR A 209 -5.46 -2.84 -6.53
CA THR A 209 -5.63 -3.37 -5.17
C THR A 209 -7.03 -3.91 -4.94
N LEU A 210 -8.06 -3.10 -5.22
CA LEU A 210 -9.46 -3.49 -5.02
C LEU A 210 -9.83 -4.71 -5.86
N LEU A 211 -9.40 -4.75 -7.12
CA LEU A 211 -9.69 -5.85 -8.05
C LEU A 211 -8.98 -7.15 -7.68
N TRP A 212 -7.72 -7.09 -7.25
CA TRP A 212 -6.95 -8.26 -6.82
C TRP A 212 -7.63 -8.92 -5.61
N ILE A 213 -7.93 -8.13 -4.57
CA ILE A 213 -8.57 -8.63 -3.35
C ILE A 213 -9.97 -9.19 -3.68
N GLN A 214 -10.79 -8.45 -4.44
CA GLN A 214 -12.13 -8.89 -4.84
C GLN A 214 -12.14 -10.22 -5.62
N THR A 215 -11.07 -10.52 -6.34
CA THR A 215 -10.97 -11.73 -7.16
C THR A 215 -10.50 -12.96 -6.37
N LEU A 216 -9.91 -12.77 -5.19
CA LEU A 216 -9.39 -13.86 -4.36
C LEU A 216 -10.44 -14.93 -4.05
N ASP A 217 -11.69 -14.51 -3.77
CA ASP A 217 -12.76 -15.47 -3.47
C ASP A 217 -12.92 -16.53 -4.56
N VAL A 218 -12.92 -16.06 -5.80
CA VAL A 218 -13.09 -16.91 -6.98
C VAL A 218 -11.83 -17.72 -7.25
N HIS A 219 -10.65 -17.10 -7.14
CA HIS A 219 -9.38 -17.77 -7.41
C HIS A 219 -9.13 -18.91 -6.41
N LEU A 220 -9.20 -18.64 -5.11
CA LEU A 220 -8.96 -19.64 -4.06
C LEU A 220 -9.95 -20.80 -4.17
N TRP A 221 -11.23 -20.52 -4.41
CA TRP A 221 -12.24 -21.56 -4.59
C TRP A 221 -11.99 -22.43 -5.82
N GLN A 222 -11.65 -21.82 -6.97
CA GLN A 222 -11.34 -22.56 -8.21
C GLN A 222 -10.06 -23.38 -8.11
N LYS A 223 -9.07 -22.90 -7.34
CA LYS A 223 -7.75 -23.52 -7.19
C LYS A 223 -7.59 -24.33 -5.92
N ARG A 224 -8.67 -24.55 -5.15
CA ARG A 224 -8.66 -25.13 -3.80
C ARG A 224 -7.80 -26.40 -3.59
N VAL A 225 -7.62 -27.22 -4.61
CA VAL A 225 -6.79 -28.44 -4.55
C VAL A 225 -5.29 -28.18 -4.59
N LEU A 226 -4.88 -26.96 -4.92
CA LEU A 226 -3.49 -26.51 -4.99
C LEU A 226 -3.10 -25.64 -3.80
N ILE A 227 -4.08 -25.06 -3.12
CA ILE A 227 -3.87 -24.06 -2.06
C ILE A 227 -3.35 -24.76 -0.79
N THR A 228 -2.30 -24.20 -0.22
CA THR A 228 -1.71 -24.60 1.06
C THR A 228 -2.01 -23.54 2.13
N ASP A 229 -1.79 -23.89 3.39
CA ASP A 229 -1.87 -22.91 4.48
C ASP A 229 -0.82 -21.79 4.34
N GLU A 230 0.34 -22.09 3.73
CA GLU A 230 1.39 -21.11 3.43
C GLU A 230 0.92 -20.08 2.41
N ILE A 231 0.34 -20.52 1.28
CA ILE A 231 -0.25 -19.62 0.27
C ILE A 231 -1.34 -18.72 0.89
N LEU A 232 -2.14 -19.25 1.82
CA LEU A 232 -3.16 -18.47 2.52
C LEU A 232 -2.54 -17.46 3.50
N ASP A 233 -1.47 -17.83 4.21
CA ASP A 233 -0.72 -16.92 5.09
C ASP A 233 -0.08 -15.79 4.29
N ASP A 234 0.57 -16.08 3.17
CA ASP A 234 1.18 -15.07 2.29
C ASP A 234 0.12 -14.13 1.72
N GLY A 235 -0.97 -14.69 1.19
CA GLY A 235 -2.11 -13.91 0.70
C GLY A 235 -2.74 -13.03 1.77
N TYR A 236 -2.77 -13.46 3.03
CA TYR A 236 -3.24 -12.61 4.14
C TYR A 236 -2.35 -11.37 4.31
N TRP A 237 -1.03 -11.53 4.28
CA TRP A 237 -0.10 -10.42 4.45
C TRP A 237 -0.13 -9.46 3.26
N ASP A 238 -0.21 -9.97 2.03
CA ASP A 238 -0.31 -9.14 0.83
C ASP A 238 -1.61 -8.33 0.81
N VAL A 239 -2.74 -8.96 1.18
CA VAL A 239 -4.03 -8.27 1.30
C VAL A 239 -3.95 -7.20 2.39
N LYS A 240 -3.32 -7.50 3.54
CA LYS A 240 -3.13 -6.52 4.60
C LYS A 240 -2.33 -5.32 4.09
N GLY A 241 -1.19 -5.55 3.43
CA GLY A 241 -0.35 -4.50 2.85
C GLY A 241 -1.11 -3.65 1.81
N MET A 242 -1.86 -4.28 0.91
CA MET A 242 -2.71 -3.59 -0.05
C MET A 242 -3.79 -2.71 0.62
N LEU A 243 -4.49 -3.21 1.63
CA LEU A 243 -5.49 -2.45 2.39
C LEU A 243 -4.86 -1.31 3.20
N GLY A 244 -3.68 -1.53 3.79
CA GLY A 244 -2.91 -0.49 4.49
C GLY A 244 -2.48 0.64 3.56
N GLY A 245 -2.01 0.31 2.35
CA GLY A 245 -1.73 1.31 1.32
C GLY A 245 -2.97 2.10 0.91
N LEU A 246 -4.11 1.42 0.70
CA LEU A 246 -5.38 2.08 0.39
C LEU A 246 -5.86 2.99 1.52
N TYR A 247 -5.71 2.56 2.77
CA TYR A 247 -6.04 3.36 3.95
C TYR A 247 -5.19 4.63 4.00
N LEU A 248 -3.86 4.53 3.79
CA LEU A 248 -2.97 5.70 3.73
C LEU A 248 -3.35 6.68 2.62
N LEU A 249 -3.75 6.19 1.44
CA LEU A 249 -4.27 7.05 0.36
C LEU A 249 -5.52 7.81 0.82
N GLY A 250 -6.47 7.10 1.43
CA GLY A 250 -7.69 7.71 1.96
C GLY A 250 -7.41 8.73 3.07
N ARG A 251 -6.42 8.45 3.93
CA ARG A 251 -5.94 9.39 4.95
C ARG A 251 -5.35 10.66 4.34
N ALA A 252 -4.53 10.52 3.31
CA ALA A 252 -3.98 11.67 2.58
C ALA A 252 -5.09 12.51 1.94
N ALA A 253 -6.10 11.87 1.33
CA ALA A 253 -7.26 12.57 0.80
C ALA A 253 -8.06 13.29 1.90
N ARG A 254 -8.32 12.63 3.03
CA ARG A 254 -9.01 13.23 4.19
C ARG A 254 -8.23 14.42 4.76
N GLU A 255 -6.92 14.35 4.77
CA GLU A 255 -6.03 15.44 5.20
C GLU A 255 -6.11 16.66 4.26
N ILE A 256 -6.26 16.45 2.95
CA ILE A 256 -6.49 17.54 1.99
C ILE A 256 -7.88 18.15 2.19
N ALA A 257 -8.90 17.31 2.41
CA ALA A 257 -10.28 17.75 2.63
C ALA A 257 -10.46 18.56 3.94
N SER A 258 -9.54 18.43 4.90
CA SER A 258 -9.63 19.06 6.21
C SER A 258 -8.96 20.44 6.20
N GLU A 259 -9.74 21.52 6.30
CA GLU A 259 -9.20 22.89 6.32
C GLU A 259 -8.62 23.29 7.69
N THR A 260 -9.17 22.77 8.80
CA THR A 260 -8.87 23.24 10.16
C THR A 260 -8.09 22.24 11.02
N GLU A 261 -7.97 20.99 10.59
CA GLU A 261 -7.38 19.88 11.35
C GLU A 261 -6.16 19.28 10.65
N ARG A 262 -5.43 20.08 9.87
CA ARG A 262 -4.24 19.61 9.15
C ARG A 262 -3.17 19.14 10.14
N THR A 263 -2.76 17.89 10.00
CA THR A 263 -1.72 17.24 10.80
C THR A 263 -0.44 16.95 10.01
N LEU A 264 -0.51 16.93 8.68
CA LEU A 264 0.63 16.65 7.80
C LEU A 264 1.14 17.93 7.13
N THR A 265 2.46 18.08 7.13
CA THR A 265 3.11 19.06 6.23
C THR A 265 2.93 18.62 4.77
N ASP A 266 3.17 19.51 3.81
CA ASP A 266 3.03 19.18 2.39
C ASP A 266 4.01 18.11 1.92
N GLY A 267 5.23 18.10 2.48
CA GLY A 267 6.19 17.01 2.27
C GLY A 267 5.70 15.67 2.82
N GLN A 268 5.07 15.67 4.00
CA GLN A 268 4.50 14.45 4.60
C GLN A 268 3.24 13.98 3.85
N LEU A 269 2.44 14.91 3.32
CA LEU A 269 1.32 14.59 2.44
C LEU A 269 1.81 13.91 1.15
N MET A 270 2.83 14.47 0.50
CA MET A 270 3.42 13.87 -0.69
C MET A 270 4.04 12.50 -0.39
N ALA A 271 4.67 12.33 0.79
CA ALA A 271 5.16 11.05 1.26
C ALA A 271 4.01 10.04 1.45
N ALA A 272 2.90 10.44 2.08
CA ALA A 272 1.74 9.56 2.25
C ALA A 272 1.16 9.10 0.90
N LEU A 273 1.01 10.01 -0.07
CA LEU A 273 0.54 9.68 -1.42
C LEU A 273 1.50 8.71 -2.12
N THR A 274 2.79 9.03 -2.15
CA THR A 274 3.82 8.20 -2.80
C THR A 274 3.92 6.81 -2.16
N ALA A 275 3.94 6.76 -0.83
CA ALA A 275 3.99 5.52 -0.06
C ALA A 275 2.76 4.66 -0.31
N SER A 276 1.56 5.26 -0.29
CA SER A 276 0.31 4.53 -0.51
C SER A 276 0.31 3.81 -1.85
N ALA A 277 0.70 4.50 -2.94
CA ALA A 277 0.78 3.92 -4.26
C ALA A 277 1.85 2.83 -4.34
N ALA A 278 3.03 3.08 -3.80
CA ALA A 278 4.12 2.12 -3.82
C ALA A 278 3.81 0.84 -3.03
N ILE A 279 3.26 0.96 -1.81
CA ILE A 279 2.83 -0.17 -1.00
C ILE A 279 1.78 -1.00 -1.75
N MET A 280 0.77 -0.36 -2.32
CA MET A 280 -0.25 -1.05 -3.12
C MET A 280 0.36 -1.78 -4.31
N ILE A 281 1.24 -1.12 -5.07
CA ILE A 281 1.91 -1.71 -6.25
C ILE A 281 2.76 -2.92 -5.87
N ILE A 282 3.58 -2.82 -4.82
CA ILE A 282 4.45 -3.90 -4.36
C ILE A 282 3.60 -5.11 -3.95
N ASN A 283 2.56 -4.90 -3.14
CA ASN A 283 1.75 -6.01 -2.65
C ASN A 283 0.86 -6.63 -3.76
N GLN A 284 0.49 -5.86 -4.80
CA GLN A 284 -0.12 -6.45 -6.01
C GLN A 284 0.84 -7.36 -6.78
N GLN A 285 2.14 -7.07 -6.76
CA GLN A 285 3.14 -7.94 -7.36
C GLN A 285 3.38 -9.19 -6.50
N LYS A 286 3.47 -9.03 -5.17
CA LYS A 286 3.61 -10.14 -4.21
C LYS A 286 2.42 -11.11 -4.31
N ILE A 287 1.18 -10.62 -4.23
CA ILE A 287 0.00 -11.50 -4.31
C ILE A 287 -0.10 -12.26 -5.62
N CYS A 288 0.36 -11.65 -6.71
CA CYS A 288 0.42 -12.31 -8.01
C CYS A 288 1.37 -13.52 -7.96
N GLN A 289 2.53 -13.38 -7.32
CA GLN A 289 3.53 -14.43 -7.18
C GLN A 289 3.12 -15.47 -6.13
N ASP A 290 2.68 -15.02 -4.98
CA ASP A 290 2.50 -15.84 -3.78
C ASP A 290 1.18 -16.64 -3.83
N VAL A 291 0.14 -16.08 -4.47
CA VAL A 291 -1.20 -16.69 -4.50
C VAL A 291 -1.64 -17.10 -5.90
N PHE A 292 -1.38 -16.28 -6.92
CA PHE A 292 -1.93 -16.53 -8.26
C PHE A 292 -1.03 -17.41 -9.13
N TYR A 293 0.29 -17.28 -9.02
CA TYR A 293 1.26 -18.03 -9.81
C TYR A 293 1.78 -19.27 -9.07
N ILE A 294 0.88 -20.18 -8.74
CA ILE A 294 1.19 -21.40 -7.98
C ILE A 294 2.10 -22.34 -8.81
N THR A 295 3.33 -22.54 -8.36
CA THR A 295 4.28 -23.49 -8.97
C THR A 295 4.15 -24.91 -8.41
N GLU A 296 4.90 -25.87 -8.98
CA GLU A 296 4.91 -27.26 -8.50
C GLU A 296 5.47 -27.41 -7.08
N GLU A 297 6.38 -26.53 -6.68
CA GLU A 297 7.00 -26.52 -5.36
C GLU A 297 6.07 -25.95 -4.28
N MET A 298 5.19 -25.02 -4.66
CA MET A 298 4.27 -24.34 -3.73
C MET A 298 2.98 -25.12 -3.49
N ARG A 299 2.50 -25.84 -4.52
CA ARG A 299 1.17 -26.45 -4.48
C ARG A 299 1.06 -27.56 -3.45
N ALA A 300 -0.16 -27.76 -2.94
CA ALA A 300 -0.49 -28.92 -2.13
C ALA A 300 -0.14 -30.24 -2.84
N GLU A 301 0.35 -31.22 -2.07
CA GLU A 301 0.63 -32.55 -2.59
C GLU A 301 -0.65 -33.20 -3.12
N PRO A 302 -0.60 -33.92 -4.26
CA PRO A 302 -1.77 -34.65 -4.74
C PRO A 302 -2.20 -35.68 -3.70
N GLU A 303 -3.47 -35.67 -3.29
CA GLU A 303 -4.02 -36.79 -2.53
C GLU A 303 -3.84 -38.10 -3.32
N ALA A 304 -3.08 -39.03 -2.77
CA ALA A 304 -2.90 -40.35 -3.39
C ALA A 304 -4.26 -41.05 -3.49
N ARG A 305 -4.67 -41.37 -4.72
CA ARG A 305 -5.92 -42.08 -5.03
C ARG A 305 -5.85 -43.57 -4.75
#